data_AF-A0A8V0Z2E7-F1
#
_entry.id   AF-A0A8V0Z2E7-F1
#
_cell.length_a   1.000
_cell.length_b   1.000
_cell.length_c   1.000
_cell.angle_alpha   90.00
_cell.angle_beta   90.00
_cell.angle_gamma   90.00
#
_symmetry.space_group_name_H-M   'P 1'
#
loop_
_entity.id
_entity.type
_entity.pdbx_description
1 polymer ?
#
loop_
_entity_poly.entity_id
_entity_poly.type
_entity_poly.pdbx_seq_one_letter_code
_entity_poly.pdbx_strand_id
1 'polypeptide(L)'
;MEQGSAVTEQTGDTAPPAPATPSSFAELLQLVQRGQAPAGVRCPNASPTNDSPTASRLPRPPKPWESVLPPSHSLPGSSGRRGALG
;
A
#
# COMPACT_ATOMS: atom_id res chain seq x y z
N MET A 1 22.12 -64.53 -7.20
CA MET A 1 22.18 -63.26 -7.95
C MET A 1 20.76 -62.85 -8.27
N GLU A 2 20.52 -61.54 -8.41
CA GLU A 2 19.23 -60.87 -8.74
C GLU A 2 18.34 -60.58 -7.51
N GLN A 3 18.74 -59.66 -6.62
CA GLN A 3 18.51 -58.19 -6.68
C GLN A 3 17.09 -57.79 -6.24
N GLY A 4 16.93 -57.53 -4.93
CA GLY A 4 15.81 -56.76 -4.40
C GLY A 4 16.06 -55.28 -4.66
N SER A 5 15.46 -54.75 -5.72
CA SER A 5 15.65 -53.35 -6.14
C SER A 5 14.44 -52.51 -5.76
N ALA A 6 14.70 -51.62 -4.81
CA ALA A 6 14.17 -50.28 -4.62
C ALA A 6 12.73 -50.00 -5.10
N VAL A 7 11.84 -49.69 -4.14
CA VAL A 7 10.73 -48.78 -4.42
C VAL A 7 10.63 -47.70 -3.33
N THR A 8 11.27 -46.59 -3.68
CA THR A 8 10.91 -45.18 -3.41
C THR A 8 10.59 -44.77 -1.98
N GLU A 9 11.59 -44.17 -1.33
CA GLU A 9 11.34 -43.13 -0.34
C GLU A 9 10.64 -41.96 -1.03
N GLN A 10 9.32 -41.89 -0.85
CA GLN A 10 8.51 -40.79 -1.34
C GLN A 10 8.05 -39.97 -0.14
N THR A 11 9.00 -39.24 0.45
CA THR A 11 8.70 -38.11 1.33
C THR A 11 9.00 -36.85 0.54
N GLY A 12 8.20 -36.63 -0.50
CA GLY A 12 8.12 -35.33 -1.16
C GLY A 12 7.38 -34.40 -0.22
N ASP A 13 8.12 -33.72 0.65
CA ASP A 13 7.67 -32.50 1.32
C ASP A 13 7.36 -31.46 0.22
N THR A 14 6.14 -31.53 -0.31
CA THR A 14 5.64 -30.59 -1.29
C THR A 14 5.27 -29.33 -0.53
N ALA A 15 6.28 -28.49 -0.28
CA ALA A 15 6.03 -27.10 0.07
C ALA A 15 5.17 -26.49 -1.06
N PRO A 16 4.10 -25.76 -0.73
CA PRO A 16 3.27 -25.11 -1.76
C PRO A 16 4.15 -24.18 -2.59
N PRO A 17 3.98 -24.16 -3.93
CA PRO A 17 4.77 -23.30 -4.80
C PRO A 17 4.62 -21.85 -4.34
N ALA A 18 5.76 -21.18 -4.14
CA ALA A 18 5.77 -19.76 -3.80
C ALA A 18 5.01 -18.97 -4.89
N PRO A 19 4.21 -17.96 -4.51
CA PRO A 19 3.41 -17.22 -5.49
C PRO A 19 4.36 -16.53 -6.47
N ALA A 20 4.21 -16.87 -7.75
CA ALA A 20 5.05 -16.32 -8.81
C ALA A 20 4.86 -14.80 -8.90
N THR A 21 5.95 -14.06 -8.80
CA THR A 21 5.96 -12.62 -9.07
C THR A 21 5.82 -12.41 -10.57
N PRO A 22 4.87 -11.57 -11.02
CA PRO A 22 4.68 -11.34 -12.44
C PRO A 22 5.92 -10.70 -13.04
N SER A 23 6.32 -11.20 -14.20
CA SER A 23 7.54 -10.86 -14.91
C SER A 23 7.41 -9.62 -15.79
N SER A 24 6.18 -9.14 -16.02
CA SER A 24 5.90 -7.97 -16.85
C SER A 24 4.64 -7.21 -16.40
N PHE A 25 4.50 -5.98 -16.91
CA PHE A 25 3.31 -5.15 -16.67
C PHE A 25 2.03 -5.75 -17.29
N ALA A 26 2.13 -6.38 -18.46
CA ALA A 26 0.99 -7.02 -19.11
C ALA A 26 0.42 -8.16 -18.25
N GLU A 27 1.31 -8.96 -17.65
CA GLU A 27 0.95 -10.05 -16.74
C GLU A 27 0.30 -9.54 -15.46
N LEU A 28 0.84 -8.47 -14.87
CA LEU A 28 0.22 -7.74 -13.75
C LEU A 28 -1.20 -7.28 -14.10
N LEU A 29 -1.39 -6.68 -15.28
CA LEU A 29 -2.71 -6.21 -15.70
C LEU A 29 -3.72 -7.35 -15.83
N GLN A 30 -3.31 -8.49 -16.36
CA GLN A 30 -4.19 -9.65 -16.49
C GLN A 30 -4.59 -10.20 -15.12
N LEU A 31 -3.67 -10.25 -14.15
CA LEU A 31 -3.99 -10.65 -12.77
C LEU A 31 -5.04 -9.72 -12.15
N VAL A 32 -4.84 -8.40 -12.27
CA VAL A 32 -5.78 -7.39 -11.74
C VAL A 32 -7.14 -7.51 -12.40
N GLN A 33 -7.20 -7.69 -13.73
CA GLN A 33 -8.46 -7.86 -14.46
C GLN A 33 -9.22 -9.13 -14.05
N ARG A 34 -8.49 -10.19 -13.66
CA ARG A 34 -9.06 -11.43 -13.14
C ARG A 34 -9.43 -11.34 -11.65
N GLY A 35 -9.23 -10.19 -11.01
CA GLY A 35 -9.44 -9.99 -9.59
C GLY A 35 -8.44 -10.73 -8.70
N GLN A 36 -7.30 -11.16 -9.25
CA GLN A 36 -6.25 -11.82 -8.48
C GLN A 36 -5.21 -10.80 -8.00
N ALA A 37 -4.84 -10.90 -6.74
CA ALA A 37 -3.78 -10.07 -6.17
C ALA A 37 -2.40 -10.55 -6.65
N PRO A 38 -1.52 -9.65 -7.10
CA PRO A 38 -0.14 -10.00 -7.39
C PRO A 38 0.60 -10.54 -6.16
N ALA A 39 1.60 -11.40 -6.40
CA ALA A 39 2.46 -11.90 -5.34
C ALA A 39 3.14 -10.74 -4.58
N GLY A 40 3.18 -10.84 -3.25
CA GLY A 40 3.79 -9.82 -2.38
C GLY A 40 2.89 -8.65 -2.00
N VAL A 41 1.68 -8.53 -2.57
CA VAL A 41 0.71 -7.51 -2.16
C VAL A 41 0.19 -7.84 -0.76
N ARG A 42 0.30 -6.87 0.15
CA ARG A 42 -0.28 -6.95 1.50
C ARG A 42 -1.59 -6.19 1.52
N CYS A 43 -2.63 -6.84 2.02
CA CYS A 43 -3.91 -6.22 2.33
C CYS A 43 -4.02 -6.11 3.85
N PRO A 44 -3.65 -4.97 4.47
CA PRO A 44 -3.80 -4.78 5.90
C PRO A 44 -5.27 -4.89 6.29
N ASN A 45 -5.56 -5.58 7.39
CA ASN A 45 -6.89 -5.60 7.98
C ASN A 45 -7.13 -4.25 8.69
N ALA A 46 -7.58 -3.25 7.94
CA ALA A 46 -7.86 -1.92 8.44
C ALA A 46 -9.34 -1.76 8.77
N SER A 47 -9.64 -1.20 9.94
CA SER A 47 -10.98 -0.78 10.34
C SER A 47 -11.03 0.75 10.46
N PRO A 48 -12.15 1.40 10.10
CA PRO A 48 -12.33 2.82 10.37
C PRO A 48 -12.25 3.07 11.88
N THR A 49 -11.42 4.03 12.30
CA THR A 49 -11.36 4.47 13.69
C THR A 49 -12.58 5.34 14.07
N ASN A 50 -13.24 5.97 13.08
CA ASN A 50 -14.35 6.93 13.25
C ASN A 50 -14.05 8.07 14.26
N ASP A 51 -12.78 8.36 14.50
CA ASP A 51 -12.33 9.38 15.45
C ASP A 51 -12.58 10.80 14.91
N SER A 52 -12.80 11.76 15.82
CA SER A 52 -13.00 13.17 15.49
C SER A 52 -11.92 14.02 16.14
N PRO A 53 -11.15 14.79 15.35
CA PRO A 53 -11.36 15.09 13.94
C PRO A 53 -10.86 13.97 12.99
N THR A 54 -11.56 13.76 11.88
CA THR A 54 -11.07 12.94 10.76
C THR A 54 -9.70 13.44 10.30
N ALA A 55 -8.83 12.54 9.82
CA ALA A 55 -7.45 12.89 9.44
C ALA A 55 -7.34 14.09 8.48
N SER A 56 -8.35 14.33 7.63
CA SER A 56 -8.43 15.49 6.73
C SER A 56 -8.56 16.83 7.44
N ARG A 57 -9.06 16.84 8.67
CA ARG A 57 -9.26 18.02 9.51
C ARG A 57 -8.06 18.30 10.42
N LEU A 58 -7.09 17.38 10.49
CA LEU A 58 -5.84 17.62 11.21
C LEU A 58 -4.98 18.64 10.43
N PRO A 59 -4.22 19.51 11.12
CA PRO A 59 -3.25 20.39 10.46
C PRO A 59 -2.28 19.57 9.61
N ARG A 60 -2.11 19.96 8.34
CA ARG A 60 -1.18 19.25 7.45
C ARG A 60 0.26 19.65 7.80
N PRO A 61 1.16 18.70 8.04
CA PRO A 61 2.57 19.01 8.16
C PRO A 61 3.10 19.57 6.83
N PRO A 62 3.95 20.61 6.86
CA PRO A 62 4.50 21.19 5.66
C PRO A 62 5.35 20.17 4.91
N LYS A 63 5.23 20.16 3.58
CA LYS A 63 6.06 19.33 2.72
C LYS A 63 7.50 19.88 2.71
N PRO A 64 8.52 19.02 2.54
CA PRO A 64 9.91 19.47 2.55
C PRO A 64 10.23 20.48 1.44
N TRP A 65 9.49 20.45 0.31
CA TRP A 65 9.63 21.43 -0.77
C TRP A 65 8.89 22.76 -0.52
N GLU A 66 8.05 22.86 0.52
CA GLU A 66 7.37 24.11 0.89
C GLU A 66 8.28 25.03 1.72
N SER A 67 9.34 24.49 2.34
CA SER A 67 10.29 25.27 3.15
C SER A 67 11.28 26.08 2.31
N VAL A 68 11.35 25.85 0.99
CA VAL A 68 12.30 26.51 0.06
C VAL A 68 11.59 27.55 -0.81
N LEU A 69 10.32 27.85 -0.55
CA LEU A 69 9.67 28.96 -1.23
C LEU A 69 10.30 30.26 -0.70
N PRO A 70 10.90 31.11 -1.55
CA PRO A 70 11.24 32.47 -1.14
C PRO A 70 9.96 33.12 -0.62
N PRO A 71 10.04 34.07 0.34
CA PRO A 71 8.87 34.68 0.96
C PRO A 71 7.97 35.24 -0.15
N SER A 72 6.97 34.46 -0.51
CA SER A 72 6.03 34.80 -1.55
C SER A 72 5.07 35.74 -0.87
N HIS A 73 5.41 37.02 -1.01
CA HIS A 73 4.59 38.21 -0.86
C HIS A 73 3.21 37.90 -0.27
N SER A 74 3.05 38.17 1.03
CA SER A 74 1.74 38.20 1.68
C SER A 74 0.80 39.02 0.81
N LEU A 75 -0.11 38.36 0.09
CA LEU A 75 -1.18 39.06 -0.60
C LEU A 75 -2.00 39.76 0.48
N PRO A 76 -2.12 41.10 0.46
CA PRO A 76 -2.95 41.80 1.43
C PRO A 76 -4.41 41.47 1.08
N GLY A 77 -5.05 40.61 1.87
CA GLY A 77 -6.50 40.43 1.70
C GLY A 77 -7.16 39.17 2.24
N SER A 78 -6.46 38.13 2.67
CA SER A 78 -7.15 36.95 3.26
C SER A 78 -7.23 37.04 4.78
N SER A 79 -7.75 38.17 5.28
CA SER A 79 -8.33 38.23 6.62
C SER A 79 -9.69 37.53 6.55
N GLY A 80 -9.66 36.20 6.66
CA GLY A 80 -10.85 35.38 6.89
C GLY A 80 -11.40 35.69 8.28
N ARG A 81 -12.39 36.58 8.32
CA ARG A 81 -13.16 37.03 9.49
C ARG A 81 -13.46 35.87 10.45
N ARG A 82 -12.80 35.85 11.61
CA ARG A 82 -13.39 35.25 12.81
C ARG A 82 -14.40 36.25 13.35
N GLY A 83 -15.68 35.93 13.20
CA GLY A 83 -16.77 36.64 13.88
C GLY A 83 -16.54 36.57 15.39
N ALA A 84 -16.53 37.73 16.02
CA ALA A 84 -16.56 37.90 17.46
C ALA A 84 -17.56 39.03 17.75
N LEU A 85 -18.81 38.69 18.05
CA LEU A 85 -19.86 39.49 18.73
C LEU A 85 -20.98 38.48 19.06
N GLY A 86 -21.52 38.33 20.27
CA GLY A 86 -21.32 38.97 21.57
C GLY A 86 -22.00 38.11 22.65
#